data_AF-A0A392MF09-F1
#
_entry.id   AF-A0A392MF09-F1
#
_cell.length_a   1.000
_cell.length_b   1.000
_cell.length_c   1.000
_cell.angle_alpha   90.00
_cell.angle_beta   90.00
_cell.angle_gamma   90.00
#
_symmetry.space_group_name_H-M   'P 1'
#
loop_
_entity.id
_entity.type
_entity.pdbx_description
1 polymer ?
#
loop_
_entity_poly.entity_id
_entity_poly.type
_entity_poly.pdbx_seq_one_letter_code
_entity_poly.pdbx_strand_id
1 'polypeptide(L)'
;PSSLVEIAPILRVANEVEKTHPRVAYLCRFYAFEKAHRLDPTSSGRGVRQFKTALLQRLERENDPTLKGRVKKSDAREMQSFYQHYYKKYIQALQNAADKADRAQLTKAYQTANVLFEVLKAVNMTQSMEVDREIQAAVYALRNTRGLPWPNDYKKKKDEDILDWLGSMFGFQ
;
A
#
# COMPACT_ATOMS: atom_id res chain seq x y z
N PRO A 1 6.56 -13.69 18.24
CA PRO A 1 7.23 -14.97 17.90
C PRO A 1 8.72 -14.74 17.67
N SER A 2 9.60 -15.65 18.08
CA SER A 2 11.07 -15.49 17.93
C SER A 2 11.51 -15.47 16.46
N SER A 3 10.75 -16.06 15.55
CA SER A 3 11.00 -15.99 14.10
C SER A 3 10.58 -14.66 13.46
N LEU A 4 9.93 -13.76 14.21
CA LEU A 4 9.35 -12.51 13.69
C LEU A 4 9.87 -11.27 14.44
N VAL A 5 11.12 -11.29 14.90
CA VAL A 5 11.73 -10.17 15.66
C VAL A 5 11.69 -8.87 14.85
N GLU A 6 11.89 -8.95 13.53
CA GLU A 6 11.85 -7.80 12.61
C GLU A 6 10.47 -7.13 12.51
N ILE A 7 9.40 -7.79 12.94
CA ILE A 7 8.03 -7.23 12.91
C ILE A 7 7.78 -6.30 14.09
N ALA A 8 8.47 -6.52 15.21
CA ALA A 8 8.22 -5.79 16.44
C ALA A 8 8.41 -4.26 16.32
N PRO A 9 9.45 -3.73 15.65
CA PRO A 9 9.59 -2.30 15.42
C PRO A 9 8.40 -1.70 14.66
N ILE A 10 7.87 -2.41 13.66
CA ILE A 10 6.74 -1.95 12.84
C ILE A 10 5.48 -1.80 13.69
N LEU A 11 5.18 -2.80 14.51
CA LEU A 11 4.02 -2.75 15.41
C LEU A 11 4.17 -1.69 16.50
N ARG A 12 5.40 -1.42 16.95
CA ARG A 12 5.68 -0.34 17.91
C ARG A 12 5.32 1.02 17.30
N VAL A 13 5.78 1.28 16.08
CA VAL A 13 5.45 2.51 15.34
C VAL A 13 3.94 2.61 15.11
N ALA A 14 3.28 1.52 14.73
CA ALA A 14 1.83 1.50 14.54
C ALA A 14 1.08 1.93 15.81
N ASN A 15 1.46 1.42 16.97
CA ASN A 15 0.85 1.79 18.25
C ASN A 15 1.15 3.24 18.65
N GLU A 16 2.36 3.75 18.37
CA GLU A 16 2.73 5.14 18.68
C GLU A 16 1.88 6.16 17.91
N VAL A 17 1.53 5.86 16.65
CA VAL A 17 0.80 6.80 15.78
C VAL A 17 -0.72 6.61 15.81
N GLU A 18 -1.21 5.46 16.28
CA GLU A 18 -2.63 5.05 16.25
C GLU A 18 -3.61 6.13 16.71
N LYS A 19 -3.34 6.77 17.84
CA LYS A 19 -4.26 7.76 18.42
C LYS A 19 -4.45 9.00 17.53
N THR A 20 -3.42 9.38 16.76
CA THR A 20 -3.42 10.63 15.99
C THR A 20 -3.58 10.39 14.49
N HIS A 21 -3.09 9.26 13.99
CA HIS A 21 -3.07 8.88 12.59
C HIS A 21 -3.54 7.42 12.44
N PRO A 22 -4.82 7.13 12.70
CA PRO A 22 -5.33 5.76 12.76
C PRO A 22 -5.18 5.01 11.42
N ARG A 23 -5.33 5.70 10.27
CA ARG A 23 -5.09 5.06 8.95
C ARG A 23 -3.62 4.69 8.74
N VAL A 24 -2.67 5.52 9.18
CA VAL A 24 -1.24 5.20 9.10
C VAL A 24 -0.91 3.99 9.98
N ALA A 25 -1.45 3.93 11.20
CA ALA A 25 -1.27 2.77 12.08
C ALA A 25 -1.79 1.47 11.45
N TYR A 26 -2.98 1.54 10.82
CA TYR A 26 -3.53 0.42 10.06
C TYR A 26 -2.58 -0.05 8.96
N LEU A 27 -2.05 0.87 8.14
CA LEU A 27 -1.12 0.54 7.05
C LEU A 27 0.20 -0.07 7.57
N CYS A 28 0.73 0.42 8.69
CA CYS A 28 1.87 -0.21 9.35
C CYS A 28 1.58 -1.64 9.80
N ARG A 29 0.38 -1.91 10.36
CA ARG A 29 -0.04 -3.26 10.76
C ARG A 29 -0.24 -4.18 9.56
N PHE A 30 -0.78 -3.65 8.47
CA PHE A 30 -0.97 -4.39 7.24
C PHE A 30 0.39 -4.82 6.66
N TYR A 31 1.33 -3.88 6.56
CA TYR A 31 2.70 -4.18 6.17
C TYR A 31 3.38 -5.19 7.10
N ALA A 32 3.18 -5.08 8.42
CA ALA A 32 3.67 -6.05 9.40
C ALA A 32 3.10 -7.45 9.15
N PHE A 33 1.82 -7.57 8.82
CA PHE A 33 1.18 -8.85 8.48
C PHE A 33 1.79 -9.45 7.21
N GLU A 34 1.93 -8.68 6.13
CA GLU A 34 2.55 -9.15 4.89
C GLU A 34 4.01 -9.57 5.11
N LYS A 35 4.80 -8.76 5.84
CA LYS A 35 6.20 -9.08 6.15
C LYS A 35 6.28 -10.35 7.00
N ALA A 36 5.39 -10.53 7.98
CA ALA A 36 5.31 -11.77 8.74
C ALA A 36 4.92 -12.98 7.86
N HIS A 37 4.09 -12.77 6.86
CA HIS A 37 3.76 -13.82 5.88
C HIS A 37 4.96 -14.19 5.03
N ARG A 38 5.73 -13.22 4.52
CA ARG A 38 6.96 -13.47 3.74
C ARG A 38 8.05 -14.19 4.57
N LEU A 39 8.20 -13.83 5.85
CA LEU A 39 9.21 -14.44 6.73
C LEU A 39 8.92 -15.90 7.10
N ASP A 40 7.65 -16.29 7.19
CA ASP A 40 7.27 -17.67 7.50
C ASP A 40 5.97 -18.04 6.77
N PRO A 41 6.01 -18.32 5.44
CA PRO A 41 4.79 -18.51 4.65
C PRO A 41 3.91 -19.66 5.16
N THR A 42 4.54 -20.74 5.62
CA THR A 42 3.86 -21.94 6.15
C THR A 42 3.37 -21.77 7.59
N SER A 43 3.72 -20.67 8.26
CA SER A 43 3.37 -20.38 9.66
C SER A 43 3.83 -21.48 10.62
N SER A 44 4.99 -22.05 10.34
CA SER A 44 5.58 -23.21 11.03
C SER A 44 6.27 -22.83 12.34
N GLY A 45 6.69 -21.57 12.50
CA GLY A 45 7.31 -21.07 13.71
C GLY A 45 6.38 -21.05 14.92
N ARG A 46 6.94 -21.29 16.11
CA ARG A 46 6.18 -21.31 17.37
C ARG A 46 5.39 -20.00 17.54
N GLY A 47 4.06 -20.13 17.63
CA GLY A 47 3.14 -19.01 17.83
C GLY A 47 2.92 -18.11 16.61
N VAL A 48 3.51 -18.40 15.44
CA VAL A 48 3.37 -17.56 14.23
C VAL A 48 1.94 -17.59 13.71
N ARG A 49 1.30 -18.76 13.62
CA ARG A 49 -0.09 -18.89 13.17
C ARG A 49 -1.06 -18.09 14.06
N GLN A 50 -0.92 -18.22 15.38
CA GLN A 50 -1.73 -17.47 16.35
C GLN A 50 -1.52 -15.96 16.20
N PHE A 51 -0.26 -15.53 16.09
CA PHE A 51 0.09 -14.14 15.86
C PHE A 51 -0.54 -13.57 14.58
N LYS A 52 -0.38 -14.25 13.43
CA LYS A 52 -0.95 -13.82 12.15
C LYS A 52 -2.48 -13.77 12.21
N THR A 53 -3.10 -14.77 12.82
CA THR A 53 -4.57 -14.82 12.96
C THR A 53 -5.07 -13.64 13.77
N ALA A 54 -4.46 -13.36 14.92
CA ALA A 54 -4.85 -12.24 15.77
C ALA A 54 -4.62 -10.88 15.08
N LEU A 55 -3.49 -10.75 14.35
CA LEU A 55 -3.20 -9.53 13.59
C LEU A 55 -4.19 -9.33 12.44
N LEU A 56 -4.56 -10.38 11.71
CA LEU A 56 -5.56 -10.33 10.65
C LEU A 56 -6.93 -9.91 11.18
N GLN A 57 -7.41 -10.53 12.26
CA GLN A 57 -8.68 -10.16 12.91
C GLN A 57 -8.70 -8.70 13.40
N ARG A 58 -7.52 -8.16 13.76
CA ARG A 58 -7.40 -6.75 14.11
C ARG A 58 -7.50 -5.87 12.86
N LEU A 59 -6.81 -6.23 11.78
CA LEU A 59 -6.89 -5.52 10.50
C LEU A 59 -8.32 -5.47 9.97
N GLU A 60 -9.03 -6.60 9.96
CA GLU A 60 -10.42 -6.67 9.51
C GLU A 60 -11.34 -5.72 10.30
N ARG A 61 -11.17 -5.64 11.62
CA ARG A 61 -11.94 -4.71 12.48
C ARG A 61 -11.58 -3.24 12.27
N GLU A 62 -10.32 -2.95 11.99
CA GLU A 62 -9.81 -1.57 11.89
C GLU A 62 -9.93 -0.98 10.48
N ASN A 63 -10.08 -1.81 9.43
CA ASN A 63 -10.02 -1.34 8.05
C ASN A 63 -11.09 -0.28 7.75
N ASP A 64 -12.37 -0.62 7.91
CA ASP A 64 -13.46 0.28 7.50
C ASP A 64 -13.50 1.59 8.32
N PRO A 65 -13.36 1.56 9.67
CA PRO A 65 -13.33 2.80 10.45
C PRO A 65 -12.15 3.70 10.08
N THR A 66 -10.96 3.13 9.88
CA THR A 66 -9.76 3.92 9.53
C THR A 66 -9.83 4.45 8.10
N LEU A 67 -10.45 3.70 7.18
CA LEU A 67 -10.66 4.11 5.80
C LEU A 67 -11.69 5.24 5.70
N LYS A 68 -12.80 5.16 6.44
CA LYS A 68 -13.79 6.25 6.53
C LYS A 68 -13.20 7.53 7.11
N GLY A 69 -12.29 7.40 8.09
CA GLY A 69 -11.57 8.52 8.69
C GLY A 69 -10.36 9.02 7.89
N ARG A 70 -10.08 8.48 6.69
CA ARG A 70 -8.92 8.86 5.88
C ARG A 70 -9.07 10.29 5.37
N VAL A 71 -8.02 11.09 5.53
CA VAL A 71 -8.01 12.51 5.13
C VAL A 71 -7.52 12.66 3.68
N LYS A 72 -6.57 11.84 3.25
CA LYS A 72 -6.03 11.88 1.88
C LYS A 72 -6.83 11.00 0.91
N LYS A 73 -6.65 11.28 -0.38
CA LYS A 73 -7.33 10.57 -1.48
C LYS A 73 -6.94 9.09 -1.58
N SER A 74 -5.76 8.71 -1.10
CA SER A 74 -5.29 7.32 -1.11
C SER A 74 -4.39 7.02 0.07
N ASP A 75 -4.16 5.74 0.33
CA ASP A 75 -3.28 5.28 1.41
C ASP A 75 -1.82 5.67 1.17
N ALA A 76 -1.37 5.63 -0.10
CA ALA A 76 -0.05 6.15 -0.47
C ALA A 76 0.10 7.63 -0.11
N ARG A 77 -0.92 8.44 -0.38
CA ARG A 77 -0.91 9.86 -0.04
C ARG A 77 -0.97 10.12 1.46
N GLU A 78 -1.65 9.26 2.23
CA GLU A 78 -1.59 9.34 3.69
C GLU A 78 -0.19 9.08 4.22
N MET A 79 0.40 7.94 3.83
CA MET A 79 1.75 7.59 4.24
C MET A 79 2.76 8.66 3.83
N GLN A 80 2.65 9.20 2.61
CA GLN A 80 3.53 10.25 2.12
C GLN A 80 3.41 11.53 2.96
N SER A 81 2.18 11.99 3.19
CA SER A 81 1.92 13.21 3.97
C SER A 81 2.42 13.05 5.41
N PHE A 82 2.16 11.90 6.03
CA PHE A 82 2.61 11.63 7.39
C PHE A 82 4.12 11.53 7.48
N TYR A 83 4.77 10.83 6.54
CA TYR A 83 6.23 10.71 6.50
C TYR A 83 6.92 12.08 6.39
N GLN A 84 6.43 12.95 5.50
CA GLN A 84 6.95 14.30 5.36
C GLN A 84 6.78 15.13 6.63
N HIS A 85 5.61 15.05 7.27
CA HIS A 85 5.36 15.72 8.54
C HIS A 85 6.31 15.22 9.65
N TYR A 86 6.43 13.89 9.78
CA TYR A 86 7.31 13.26 10.75
C TYR A 86 8.77 13.68 10.57
N TYR A 87 9.26 13.68 9.32
CA TYR A 87 10.64 14.08 9.01
C TYR A 87 10.93 15.52 9.43
N LYS A 88 10.06 16.46 9.08
CA LYS A 88 10.20 17.87 9.48
C LYS A 88 10.15 18.05 11.00
N LYS A 89 9.20 17.39 11.64
CA LYS A 89 8.94 17.56 13.08
C LYS A 89 10.01 16.95 13.96
N TYR A 90 10.53 15.78 13.60
CA TYR A 90 11.42 15.02 14.48
C TYR A 90 12.85 14.98 13.96
N ILE A 91 13.08 14.73 12.66
CA ILE A 91 14.45 14.61 12.14
C ILE A 91 15.11 15.98 12.03
N GLN A 92 14.49 16.92 11.32
CA GLN A 92 15.07 18.26 11.13
C GLN A 92 15.18 19.02 12.46
N ALA A 93 14.17 18.94 13.32
CA ALA A 93 14.20 19.61 14.62
C ALA A 93 15.32 19.09 15.53
N LEU A 94 15.48 17.76 15.63
CA LEU A 94 16.51 17.15 16.49
C LEU A 94 17.92 17.32 15.93
N GLN A 95 18.09 17.38 14.61
CA GLN A 95 19.38 17.71 14.00
C GLN A 95 19.86 19.12 14.38
N ASN A 96 18.92 20.05 14.56
CA ASN A 96 19.23 21.44 14.90
C ASN A 96 19.49 21.65 16.42
N ALA A 97 19.08 20.71 17.27
CA ALA A 97 19.14 20.81 18.74
C ALA A 97 20.29 19.97 19.34
N ALA A 98 21.50 20.08 18.80
CA ALA A 98 22.56 19.06 18.87
C ALA A 98 23.24 18.78 20.25
N ASP A 99 22.49 18.39 21.28
CA ASP A 99 23.02 17.90 22.56
C ASP A 99 23.00 16.35 22.69
N LYS A 100 23.68 15.81 23.72
CA LYS A 100 23.83 14.35 23.93
C LYS A 100 22.49 13.64 24.18
N ALA A 101 21.54 14.30 24.86
CA ALA A 101 20.20 13.77 25.08
C ALA A 101 19.40 13.66 23.76
N ASP A 102 19.58 14.62 22.86
CA ASP A 102 18.93 14.65 21.56
C ASP A 102 19.45 13.58 20.60
N ARG A 103 20.70 13.12 20.76
CA ARG A 103 21.24 12.00 19.95
C ARG A 103 20.49 10.67 20.13
N ALA A 104 20.06 10.35 21.35
CA ALA A 104 19.28 9.12 21.60
C ALA A 104 17.88 9.22 20.97
N GLN A 105 17.25 10.39 21.09
CA GLN A 105 15.97 10.68 20.46
C GLN A 105 16.09 10.67 18.93
N LEU A 106 17.17 11.23 18.39
CA LEU A 106 17.45 11.26 16.96
C LEU A 106 17.64 9.84 16.40
N THR A 107 18.37 8.98 17.11
CA THR A 107 18.50 7.56 16.76
C THR A 107 17.14 6.87 16.70
N LYS A 108 16.30 7.05 17.73
CA LYS A 108 14.92 6.52 17.73
C LYS A 108 14.09 7.09 16.57
N ALA A 109 14.24 8.38 16.29
CA ALA A 109 13.51 9.05 15.24
C ALA A 109 13.87 8.49 13.85
N TYR A 110 15.16 8.23 13.60
CA TYR A 110 15.60 7.57 12.37
C TYR A 110 15.10 6.14 12.24
N GLN A 111 15.11 5.35 13.33
CA GLN A 111 14.55 3.99 13.31
C GLN A 111 13.06 4.01 12.92
N THR A 112 12.31 4.96 13.48
CA THR A 112 10.88 5.16 13.14
C THR A 112 10.71 5.62 11.70
N ALA A 113 11.52 6.57 11.24
CA ALA A 113 11.50 7.04 9.86
C ALA A 113 11.79 5.91 8.86
N ASN A 114 12.76 5.04 9.16
CA ASN A 114 13.06 3.89 8.31
C ASN A 114 11.86 2.94 8.18
N VAL A 115 11.19 2.63 9.29
CA VAL A 115 9.95 1.82 9.28
C VAL A 115 8.86 2.49 8.43
N LEU A 116 8.62 3.79 8.63
CA LEU A 116 7.60 4.53 7.88
C LEU A 116 7.93 4.58 6.38
N PHE A 117 9.20 4.69 6.02
CA PHE A 117 9.67 4.67 4.64
C PHE A 117 9.47 3.29 3.99
N GLU A 118 9.79 2.20 4.68
CA GLU A 118 9.51 0.84 4.21
C GLU A 118 8.01 0.64 3.92
N VAL A 119 7.15 1.08 4.85
CA VAL A 119 5.69 0.99 4.69
C VAL A 119 5.22 1.84 3.51
N LEU A 120 5.71 3.08 3.37
CA LEU A 120 5.38 3.95 2.25
C LEU A 120 5.76 3.31 0.91
N LYS A 121 6.94 2.70 0.82
CA LYS A 121 7.38 1.98 -0.39
C LYS A 121 6.45 0.82 -0.71
N ALA A 122 6.10 0.00 0.29
CA ALA A 122 5.18 -1.12 0.10
C ALA A 122 3.79 -0.66 -0.37
N VAL A 123 3.22 0.36 0.27
CA VAL A 123 1.90 0.90 -0.10
C VAL A 123 1.90 1.49 -1.52
N ASN A 124 2.96 2.20 -1.91
CA ASN A 124 3.11 2.71 -3.27
C ASN A 124 3.18 1.58 -4.31
N MET A 125 3.91 0.51 -4.02
CA MET A 125 4.00 -0.65 -4.91
C MET A 125 2.63 -1.32 -5.07
N THR A 126 1.92 -1.58 -3.98
CA THR A 126 0.59 -2.22 -4.03
C THR A 126 -0.41 -1.37 -4.81
N GLN A 127 -0.45 -0.06 -4.57
CA GLN A 127 -1.38 0.84 -5.26
C GLN A 127 -1.02 0.99 -6.75
N SER A 128 0.27 1.01 -7.11
CA SER A 128 0.71 1.00 -8.51
C SER A 128 0.27 -0.29 -9.20
N MET A 129 0.43 -1.44 -8.54
CA MET A 129 0.00 -2.73 -9.09
C MET A 129 -1.52 -2.82 -9.27
N GLU A 130 -2.30 -2.21 -8.38
CA GLU A 130 -3.76 -2.12 -8.51
C GLU A 130 -4.15 -1.28 -9.74
N VAL A 131 -3.54 -0.11 -9.91
CA VAL A 131 -3.72 0.74 -11.10
C VAL A 131 -3.30 0.00 -12.37
N ASP A 132 -2.16 -0.70 -12.37
CA ASP A 132 -1.70 -1.47 -13.52
C ASP A 132 -2.69 -2.60 -13.88
N ARG A 133 -3.27 -3.27 -12.89
CA ARG A 133 -4.30 -4.30 -13.11
C ARG A 133 -5.59 -3.71 -13.67
N GLU A 134 -6.04 -2.56 -13.16
CA GLU A 134 -7.20 -1.86 -13.69
C GLU A 134 -6.97 -1.42 -15.14
N ILE A 135 -5.78 -0.87 -15.46
CA ILE A 135 -5.39 -0.51 -16.82
C ILE A 135 -5.33 -1.76 -17.71
N GLN A 136 -4.70 -2.84 -17.25
CA GLN A 136 -4.65 -4.10 -18.00
C GLN A 136 -6.04 -4.68 -18.25
N ALA A 137 -6.93 -4.64 -17.24
CA ALA A 137 -8.32 -5.10 -17.37
C ALA A 137 -9.12 -4.22 -18.33
N ALA A 138 -8.97 -2.89 -18.27
CA ALA A 138 -9.61 -1.95 -19.18
C ALA A 138 -9.12 -2.15 -20.63
N VAL A 139 -7.81 -2.27 -20.84
CA VAL A 139 -7.22 -2.58 -22.16
C VAL A 139 -7.73 -3.93 -22.68
N TYR A 140 -7.78 -4.96 -21.81
CA TYR A 140 -8.31 -6.27 -22.19
C TYR A 140 -9.80 -6.19 -22.56
N ALA A 141 -10.60 -5.42 -21.81
CA ALA A 141 -12.01 -5.21 -22.10
C ALA A 141 -12.24 -4.48 -23.43
N LEU A 142 -11.46 -3.42 -23.71
CA LEU A 142 -11.50 -2.72 -25.00
C LEU A 142 -11.12 -3.64 -26.16
N ARG A 143 -10.11 -4.49 -25.97
CA ARG A 143 -9.67 -5.47 -26.98
C ARG A 143 -10.57 -6.70 -27.10
N ASN A 144 -11.56 -6.86 -26.23
CA ASN A 144 -12.48 -7.98 -26.30
C ASN A 144 -13.55 -7.73 -27.37
N THR A 145 -13.19 -7.97 -28.63
CA THR A 145 -14.07 -7.81 -29.79
C THR A 145 -14.85 -9.07 -30.16
N ARG A 146 -14.82 -10.10 -29.30
CA ARG A 146 -15.53 -11.36 -29.51
C ARG A 146 -17.05 -11.12 -29.51
N GLY A 147 -17.71 -11.55 -30.59
CA GLY A 147 -19.16 -11.44 -30.73
C GLY A 147 -19.67 -10.08 -31.25
N LEU A 148 -18.78 -9.11 -31.50
CA LEU A 148 -19.20 -7.86 -32.13
C LEU A 148 -19.59 -8.09 -33.61
N PRO A 149 -20.69 -7.47 -34.09
CA PRO A 149 -21.11 -7.56 -35.48
C PRO A 149 -20.29 -6.59 -36.33
N TRP A 150 -19.27 -7.11 -37.01
CA TRP A 150 -18.44 -6.31 -37.91
C TRP A 150 -19.12 -6.16 -39.28
N PRO A 151 -18.90 -5.06 -40.02
CA PRO A 151 -19.36 -4.92 -41.39
C PRO A 151 -18.84 -6.05 -42.28
N ASN A 152 -19.66 -6.51 -43.23
CA ASN A 152 -19.38 -7.71 -44.03
C ASN A 152 -18.12 -7.58 -44.91
N ASP A 153 -17.73 -6.36 -45.26
CA ASP A 153 -16.58 -5.99 -46.07
C ASP A 153 -15.33 -5.66 -45.22
N TYR A 154 -15.45 -5.68 -43.90
CA TYR A 154 -14.37 -5.31 -43.00
C TYR A 154 -13.34 -6.43 -42.84
N LYS A 155 -12.08 -6.12 -43.17
CA LYS A 155 -10.94 -7.03 -43.00
C LYS A 155 -10.37 -6.91 -41.60
N LYS A 156 -10.75 -7.82 -40.71
CA LYS A 156 -10.23 -7.85 -39.34
C LYS A 156 -8.71 -7.96 -39.28
N LYS A 157 -8.07 -7.05 -38.55
CA LYS A 157 -6.65 -7.11 -38.20
C LYS A 157 -6.46 -7.78 -36.84
N LYS A 158 -5.21 -8.18 -36.56
CA LYS A 158 -4.85 -9.04 -35.43
C LYS A 158 -4.96 -8.37 -34.06
N ASP A 159 -5.02 -7.03 -34.01
CA ASP A 159 -4.97 -6.24 -32.78
C ASP A 159 -6.10 -5.20 -32.70
N GLU A 160 -7.20 -5.40 -33.42
CA GLU A 160 -8.33 -4.46 -33.43
C GLU A 160 -9.16 -4.53 -32.13
N ASP A 161 -9.54 -3.35 -31.66
CA ASP A 161 -10.29 -3.15 -30.44
C ASP A 161 -11.69 -2.56 -30.69
N ILE A 162 -12.44 -2.34 -29.60
CA ILE A 162 -13.81 -1.82 -29.67
C ILE A 162 -13.91 -0.42 -30.28
N LEU A 163 -12.84 0.39 -30.22
CA LEU A 163 -12.81 1.72 -30.83
C LEU A 163 -12.68 1.60 -32.34
N ASP A 164 -11.90 0.64 -32.84
CA ASP A 164 -11.84 0.32 -34.27
C ASP A 164 -13.21 -0.15 -34.80
N TRP A 165 -13.92 -0.96 -34.00
CA TRP A 165 -15.29 -1.37 -34.32
C TRP A 165 -16.25 -0.18 -34.37
N LEU A 166 -16.22 0.69 -33.36
CA LEU A 166 -17.06 1.90 -33.31
C LEU A 166 -16.77 2.83 -34.49
N GLY A 167 -15.49 3.05 -34.82
CA GLY A 167 -15.07 3.83 -35.98
C GLY A 167 -15.56 3.22 -37.29
N SER A 168 -15.45 1.90 -37.45
CA SER A 168 -15.94 1.20 -38.65
C SER A 168 -17.46 1.20 -38.80
N MET A 169 -18.21 1.17 -37.69
CA MET A 169 -19.68 1.09 -37.71
C MET A 169 -20.34 2.46 -37.86
N PHE A 170 -19.75 3.50 -37.27
CA PHE A 170 -20.38 4.82 -37.14
C PHE A 170 -19.59 5.95 -37.80
N GLY A 171 -18.40 5.68 -38.34
CA GLY A 171 -17.65 6.62 -39.18
C GLY A 171 -17.03 7.80 -38.42
N PHE A 172 -16.75 7.65 -37.12
CA PHE A 172 -16.03 8.67 -36.36
C PHE A 172 -14.57 8.76 -36.85
N GLN A 173 -14.14 9.94 -37.32
CA GLN A 173 -12.74 10.27 -37.62
C GLN A 173 -11.98 10.70 -36.37
#